data_AF-N9MJM9-F1
#
_entry.id   AF-N9MJM9-F1
#
_cell.length_a   1.000
_cell.length_b   1.000
_cell.length_c   1.000
_cell.angle_alpha   90.00
_cell.angle_beta   90.00
_cell.angle_gamma   90.00
#
_symmetry.space_group_name_H-M   'P 1'
#
loop_
_entity.id
_entity.type
_entity.pdbx_description
1 polymer ?
#
loop_
_entity_poly.entity_id
_entity_poly.type
_entity_poly.pdbx_seq_one_letter_code
_entity_poly.pdbx_strand_id
1 'polypeptide(L)' 'MKFLKIENKILNTAQIESVCINKETVRVDYQGDESFGTDVKEDRGIRVYMVGAHENSYFVFESETIESFYEKLVAA' A
#
# COMPACT_ATOMS: atom_id res chain seq x y z
N MET A 1 21.20 -10.57 4.43
CA MET A 1 19.76 -10.67 4.18
C MET A 1 19.05 -10.00 5.35
N LYS A 2 18.19 -9.01 5.09
CA LYS A 2 17.51 -8.22 6.12
C LYS A 2 16.03 -8.55 6.13
N PHE A 3 15.45 -8.64 7.32
CA PHE A 3 14.03 -8.91 7.51
C PHE A 3 13.41 -7.74 8.27
N LEU A 4 12.25 -7.31 7.81
CA LEU A 4 11.51 -6.21 8.41
C LEU A 4 10.20 -6.74 9.00
N LYS A 5 10.02 -6.59 10.31
CA LYS A 5 8.78 -6.93 10.99
C LYS A 5 7.88 -5.69 11.00
N ILE A 6 6.70 -5.80 10.41
CA ILE A 6 5.65 -4.78 10.45
C ILE A 6 4.37 -5.47 10.86
N GLU A 7 3.70 -4.93 11.89
CA GLU A 7 2.52 -5.53 12.49
C GLU A 7 2.74 -7.02 12.83
N ASN A 8 1.93 -7.91 12.25
CA ASN A 8 2.02 -9.36 12.41
C ASN A 8 2.76 -10.06 11.24
N LYS A 9 3.41 -9.32 10.34
CA LYS A 9 4.12 -9.84 9.17
C LYS A 9 5.64 -9.65 9.30
N ILE A 10 6.38 -10.56 8.68
CA ILE A 10 7.83 -10.45 8.51
C ILE A 10 8.10 -10.45 7.01
N LEU A 11 8.69 -9.37 6.52
CA LEU A 11 9.02 -9.17 5.11
C LEU A 11 10.51 -9.37 4.90
N ASN A 12 10.87 -10.11 3.86
CA ASN A 12 12.25 -10.13 3.36
C ASN A 12 12.48 -8.88 2.51
N THR A 13 13.31 -7.95 2.98
CA THR A 13 13.45 -6.64 2.33
C THR A 13 14.12 -6.73 0.96
N ALA A 14 14.92 -7.77 0.72
CA ALA A 14 15.53 -8.03 -0.58
C ALA A 14 14.51 -8.46 -1.66
N GLN A 15 13.29 -8.80 -1.26
CA GLN A 15 12.20 -9.18 -2.16
C GLN A 15 11.14 -8.09 -2.27
N ILE A 16 11.34 -6.90 -1.70
CA ILE A 16 10.42 -5.78 -1.92
C ILE A 16 10.72 -5.20 -3.30
N GLU A 17 9.70 -5.16 -4.15
CA GLU A 17 9.77 -4.55 -5.49
C GLU A 17 9.45 -3.06 -5.43
N SER A 18 8.31 -2.71 -4.83
CA SER A 18 7.88 -1.33 -4.69
C SER A 18 6.93 -1.14 -3.51
N VAL A 19 6.86 0.10 -3.01
CA VAL A 19 5.93 0.52 -1.96
C VAL A 19 5.17 1.74 -2.46
N CYS A 20 3.85 1.74 -2.30
CA CYS A 20 2.98 2.82 -2.76
C CYS A 20 1.89 3.10 -1.74
N ILE A 21 1.30 4.29 -1.80
CA ILE A 21 0.12 4.62 -0.99
C ILE A 21 -1.04 3.70 -1.38
N ASN A 22 -1.72 3.14 -0.37
CA ASN A 22 -2.97 2.41 -0.58
C ASN A 22 -4.11 3.40 -0.74
N LYS A 23 -4.54 3.66 -1.99
CA LYS A 23 -5.73 4.46 -2.26
C LYS A 23 -6.96 3.59 -2.37
N GLU A 24 -7.93 3.80 -1.48
CA GLU A 24 -9.21 3.09 -1.51
C GLU A 24 -10.33 4.04 -1.91
N THR A 25 -11.21 3.58 -2.81
CA THR A 25 -12.41 4.31 -3.17
C THR A 25 -13.38 4.24 -2.00
N VAL A 26 -13.66 5.39 -1.37
CA VAL A 26 -14.55 5.47 -0.20
C VAL A 26 -15.96 5.90 -0.55
N ARG A 27 -16.13 6.60 -1.68
CA ARG A 27 -17.43 6.94 -2.24
C ARG A 27 -17.30 7.21 -3.74
N VAL A 28 -18.43 7.17 -4.43
CA VAL A 28 -18.56 7.58 -5.83
C VAL A 28 -19.52 8.75 -5.86
N ASP A 29 -19.01 9.91 -6.26
CA ASP A 29 -19.80 11.14 -6.37
C ASP A 29 -20.40 11.21 -7.78
N TYR A 30 -21.72 11.18 -7.87
CA TYR A 30 -22.45 11.38 -9.11
C TYR A 30 -22.85 12.86 -9.20
N GLN A 31 -22.12 13.64 -9.99
CA GLN A 31 -22.47 15.03 -10.27
C GLN A 31 -23.20 15.12 -11.62
N GLY A 32 -24.49 15.48 -11.60
CA GLY A 32 -25.26 15.79 -12.81
C GLY A 32 -25.53 14.60 -13.75
N ASP A 33 -25.53 14.87 -15.06
CA ASP A 33 -25.81 13.93 -16.17
C ASP A 33 -24.61 13.03 -16.54
N GLU A 34 -23.55 12.99 -15.73
CA GLU A 34 -22.42 12.11 -15.98
C GLU A 34 -22.82 10.65 -15.80
N SER A 35 -22.71 9.87 -16.88
CA SER A 35 -23.09 8.44 -16.91
C SER A 35 -22.20 7.54 -16.04
N PHE A 36 -21.07 8.06 -15.57
CA PHE A 36 -20.15 7.40 -14.66
C PHE A 36 -19.76 8.39 -13.56
N GLY A 37 -20.00 8.04 -12.30
CA GLY A 37 -19.63 8.89 -11.17
C GLY A 37 -18.12 8.97 -10.97
N THR A 38 -17.66 9.98 -10.23
CA THR A 38 -16.26 10.18 -9.91
C THR A 38 -15.90 9.45 -8.61
N ASP A 39 -14.92 8.56 -8.66
CA ASP A 39 -14.36 7.91 -7.48
C ASP A 39 -13.65 8.94 -6.58
N VAL A 40 -14.11 9.06 -5.33
CA VAL A 40 -13.37 9.75 -4.28
C VAL A 40 -12.53 8.72 -3.54
N LYS A 41 -11.22 8.94 -3.54
CA LYS A 41 -10.23 8.02 -2.96
C LYS A 41 -9.58 8.64 -1.74
N GLU A 42 -9.42 7.83 -0.69
CA GLU A 42 -8.67 8.19 0.51
C GLU A 42 -7.42 7.33 0.64
N ASP A 43 -6.39 7.92 1.27
CA ASP A 43 -5.15 7.24 1.59
C ASP A 43 -5.37 6.38 2.84
N ARG A 44 -5.22 5.06 2.71
CA ARG A 44 -5.43 4.05 3.77
C ARG A 44 -4.20 3.19 3.96
N GLY A 45 -3.12 3.86 4.36
CA GLY A 45 -1.81 3.27 4.59
C GLY A 45 -1.03 2.99 3.30
N ILE A 46 -0.29 1.88 3.26
CA ILE A 46 0.58 1.52 2.13
C ILE A 46 0.30 0.12 1.59
N ARG A 47 0.68 -0.09 0.33
CA ARG A 47 0.83 -1.40 -0.33
C ARG A 47 2.29 -1.69 -0.57
N VAL A 48 2.72 -2.90 -0.22
CA VAL A 48 4.06 -3.41 -0.48
C VAL A 48 3.98 -4.55 -1.48
N TYR A 49 4.60 -4.36 -2.64
CA TYR A 49 4.69 -5.35 -3.71
C TYR A 49 5.98 -6.13 -3.55
N MET A 50 5.88 -7.46 -3.71
CA MET A 50 7.02 -8.37 -3.58
C MET A 50 7.42 -8.90 -4.95
N VAL A 51 8.73 -9.05 -5.17
CA VAL A 51 9.29 -9.64 -6.38
C VAL A 51 8.72 -11.03 -6.61
N GLY A 52 8.18 -11.27 -7.80
CA GLY A 52 7.63 -12.56 -8.21
C GLY A 52 6.26 -12.89 -7.59
N ALA A 53 5.61 -11.93 -6.94
CA ALA A 53 4.22 -12.09 -6.54
C ALA A 53 3.31 -12.13 -7.78
N HIS A 54 2.21 -12.88 -7.73
CA HIS A 54 1.22 -12.88 -8.81
C HIS A 54 0.66 -11.47 -9.04
N GLU A 55 0.17 -11.18 -10.24
CA GLU A 55 -0.48 -9.90 -10.53
C GLU A 55 -1.53 -9.58 -9.46
N ASN A 56 -1.45 -8.36 -8.89
CA ASN A 56 -2.28 -7.87 -7.77
C ASN A 56 -2.02 -8.50 -6.38
N SER A 57 -0.92 -9.22 -6.18
CA SER A 57 -0.52 -9.70 -4.85
C SER A 57 0.37 -8.68 -4.15
N TYR A 58 -0.18 -8.00 -3.14
CA TYR A 58 0.53 -7.05 -2.29
C TYR A 58 0.13 -7.22 -0.83
N PHE A 59 0.98 -6.76 0.09
CA PHE A 59 0.61 -6.60 1.49
C PHE A 59 0.08 -5.19 1.72
N VAL A 60 -1.04 -5.07 2.41
CA VAL A 60 -1.56 -3.79 2.88
C VAL A 60 -1.17 -3.61 4.35
N PHE A 61 -0.67 -2.42 4.67
CA PHE A 61 -0.41 -1.99 6.04
C PHE A 61 -1.12 -0.66 6.25
N GLU A 62 -2.32 -0.72 6.84
CA GLU A 62 -3.19 0.45 7.03
C GLU A 62 -2.62 1.43 8.08
N SER A 63 -1.83 0.91 9.02
CA SER A 63 -1.22 1.70 10.09
C SER A 63 0.09 2.40 9.70
N GLU A 64 0.59 2.17 8.49
CA GLU A 64 1.89 2.66 8.03
C GLU A 64 1.75 3.76 6.97
N THR A 65 2.67 4.72 6.98
CA THR A 65 2.92 5.64 5.87
C THR A 65 4.18 5.24 5.11
N ILE A 66 4.45 5.89 3.97
CA ILE A 66 5.71 5.68 3.23
C ILE A 66 6.90 6.06 4.11
N GLU A 67 6.78 7.16 4.84
CA GLU A 67 7.82 7.68 5.73
C GLU A 67 8.09 6.72 6.88
N SER A 68 7.04 6.27 7.59
CA SER A 68 7.22 5.32 8.71
C SER A 68 7.81 3.99 8.25
N PHE A 69 7.43 3.54 7.04
CA PHE A 69 8.01 2.35 6.42
C PHE A 69 9.49 2.55 6.09
N TYR A 70 9.86 3.69 5.50
CA TYR A 70 11.23 4.01 5.15
C TYR A 70 12.14 4.10 6.39
N GLU A 71 11.68 4.74 7.46
CA GLU A 71 12.42 4.80 8.73
C GLU A 71 12.71 3.40 9.29
N LYS A 72 11.71 2.52 9.27
CA LYS A 72 11.85 1.12 9.69
C LYS A 72 12.81 0.35 8.78
N LEU A 73 12.79 0.61 7.48
CA LEU A 73 13.69 -0.02 6.51
C LEU A 73 15.15 0.37 6.73
N VAL A 74 15.41 1.62 7.10
CA VAL A 74 16.76 2.14 7.39
C VAL A 74 17.27 1.65 8.75
N ALA A 75 16.38 1.50 9.73
CA ALA A 75 16.71 1.03 11.08
C ALA A 75 16.98 -0.48 11.18
N ALA A 76 16.47 -1.28 10.24
CA ALA A 76 16.69 -2.74 10.14
C ALA A 76 18.02 -3.08 9.47
#